data_AF-A0A392QGJ3-F1
#
_entry.id   AF-A0A392QGJ3-F1
#
_cell.length_a   1.000
_cell.length_b   1.000
_cell.length_c   1.000
_cell.angle_alpha   90.00
_cell.angle_beta   90.00
_cell.angle_gamma   90.00
#
_symmetry.space_group_name_H-M   'P 1'
#
loop_
_entity.id
_entity.type
_entity.pdbx_description
1 polymer ?
#
loop_
_entity_poly.entity_id
_entity_poly.type
_entity_poly.pdbx_seq_one_letter_code
_entity_poly.pdbx_strand_id
1 'polypeptide(L)'
;MSVCRGLSFPTSFLLLALVVLNLVFLCNGGTTSTFVRKVEKGINMSLDSDVFAVPSGYNAPQQVHITQGDLVGKSVIVSWVTEDEQGSNAVRYWSAENSSKQKKMLAKGKIVTYRFFNYSSGFIH
;
A
#
# COMPACT_ATOMS: atom_id res chain seq x y z
N MET A 1 41.03 57.44 -1.31
CA MET A 1 39.76 56.67 -1.31
C MET A 1 39.98 55.40 -2.10
N SER A 2 39.58 54.27 -1.49
CA SER A 2 39.40 52.93 -2.06
C SER A 2 40.50 52.35 -2.97
N VAL A 3 41.41 51.60 -2.35
CA VAL A 3 42.08 50.49 -3.04
C VAL A 3 41.04 49.37 -3.16
N CYS A 4 40.47 49.20 -4.35
CA CYS A 4 39.73 48.00 -4.72
C CYS A 4 40.71 46.81 -4.68
N ARG A 5 40.73 46.09 -3.56
CA ARG A 5 41.41 44.80 -3.45
C ARG A 5 40.61 43.78 -4.26
N GLY A 6 40.93 43.63 -5.54
CA GLY A 6 40.51 42.48 -6.31
C GLY A 6 41.06 41.24 -5.63
N LEU A 7 40.18 40.31 -5.25
CA LEU A 7 40.58 38.99 -4.74
C LEU A 7 41.62 38.42 -5.71
N SER A 8 42.83 38.16 -5.22
CA SER A 8 43.89 37.58 -6.04
C SER A 8 43.42 36.19 -6.53
N PHE A 9 43.73 35.85 -7.78
CA PHE A 9 43.45 34.55 -8.41
C PHE A 9 43.56 33.31 -7.47
N PRO A 10 44.60 33.19 -6.61
CA PRO A 10 44.71 32.07 -5.66
C PRO A 10 43.66 32.07 -4.54
N THR A 11 43.19 33.25 -4.08
CA THR A 11 42.17 33.35 -3.02
C THR A 11 40.79 32.93 -3.50
N SER A 12 40.45 33.22 -4.76
CA SER A 12 39.20 32.77 -5.38
C SER A 12 39.17 31.24 -5.54
N PHE A 13 40.30 30.64 -5.93
CA PHE A 13 40.42 29.19 -6.04
C PHE A 13 40.30 28.48 -4.68
N LEU A 14 40.89 29.08 -3.63
CA LEU A 14 40.80 28.55 -2.27
C LEU A 14 39.37 28.59 -1.72
N LEU A 15 38.64 29.68 -1.96
CA LEU A 15 37.23 29.83 -1.60
C LEU A 15 36.35 28.81 -2.33
N LEU A 16 36.57 28.61 -3.63
CA LEU A 16 35.85 27.61 -4.41
C LEU A 16 36.11 26.19 -3.88
N ALA A 17 37.35 25.86 -3.57
CA ALA A 17 37.71 24.55 -3.00
C ALA A 17 37.04 24.31 -1.64
N LEU A 18 36.98 25.34 -0.78
CA LEU A 18 36.27 25.29 0.51
C LEU A 18 34.77 25.06 0.32
N VAL A 19 34.13 25.74 -0.62
CA VAL A 19 32.70 25.56 -0.93
C VAL A 19 32.42 24.14 -1.45
N VAL A 20 33.24 23.64 -2.37
CA VAL A 20 33.11 22.28 -2.91
C VAL A 20 33.30 21.23 -1.81
N LEU A 21 34.28 21.40 -0.93
CA LEU A 21 34.53 20.46 0.16
C LEU A 21 33.34 20.39 1.15
N ASN A 22 32.71 21.53 1.45
CA ASN A 22 31.50 21.57 2.28
C ASN A 22 30.29 20.88 1.62
N LEU A 23 30.15 20.96 0.29
CA LEU A 23 29.09 20.27 -0.44
C LEU A 23 29.21 18.73 -0.36
N VAL A 24 30.44 18.20 -0.32
CA VAL A 24 30.68 16.74 -0.19
C VAL A 24 30.24 16.21 1.19
N PHE A 25 30.36 17.02 2.25
CA PHE A 25 29.89 16.63 3.60
C PHE A 25 28.37 16.74 3.79
N LEU A 26 27.66 17.46 2.91
CA LEU A 26 26.20 17.64 2.98
C LEU A 26 25.42 16.51 2.30
N CYS A 27 26.09 15.66 1.52
CA CYS A 27 25.45 14.54 0.83
C CYS A 27 25.79 13.22 1.52
N ASN A 28 24.82 12.68 2.26
CA ASN A 28 24.92 11.33 2.81
C ASN A 28 24.61 10.33 1.66
N GLY A 29 25.66 9.90 0.96
CA GLY A 29 25.56 8.85 -0.06
C GLY A 29 25.15 7.54 0.60
N GLY A 30 23.84 7.27 0.60
CA GLY A 30 23.25 6.17 1.37
C GLY A 30 23.95 4.83 1.14
N THR A 31 24.28 4.14 2.22
CA THR A 31 24.81 2.77 2.19
C THR A 31 23.69 1.82 1.76
N THR A 32 23.81 1.23 0.58
CA THR A 32 22.94 0.11 0.19
C THR A 32 23.41 -1.18 0.87
N SER A 33 22.48 -1.98 1.35
CA SER A 33 22.78 -3.30 1.89
C SER A 33 23.50 -4.16 0.84
N THR A 34 24.54 -4.91 1.26
CA THR A 34 25.21 -5.92 0.42
C THR A 34 24.35 -7.17 0.19
N PHE A 35 23.15 -7.21 0.77
CA PHE A 35 22.20 -8.31 0.62
C PHE A 35 21.76 -8.44 -0.84
N VAL A 36 22.28 -9.46 -1.51
CA VAL A 36 21.76 -9.93 -2.80
C VAL A 36 20.84 -11.11 -2.51
N ARG A 37 19.54 -10.96 -2.83
CA ARG A 37 18.58 -12.06 -2.70
C ARG A 37 19.05 -13.22 -3.57
N LYS A 38 19.28 -14.40 -2.98
CA LYS A 38 19.53 -15.61 -3.77
C LYS A 38 18.34 -15.85 -4.69
N VAL A 39 18.60 -16.12 -5.97
CA VAL A 39 17.55 -16.52 -6.92
C VAL A 39 17.14 -17.95 -6.56
N GLU A 40 16.26 -18.06 -5.58
CA GLU A 40 15.53 -19.29 -5.32
C GLU A 40 14.34 -19.33 -6.27
N LYS A 41 14.10 -20.49 -6.91
CA LYS A 41 12.87 -20.68 -7.68
C LYS A 41 11.71 -20.51 -6.70
N GLY A 42 10.89 -19.49 -6.90
CA GLY A 42 9.64 -19.34 -6.16
C GLY A 42 8.74 -20.53 -6.48
N ILE A 43 8.69 -21.52 -5.60
CA ILE A 43 7.77 -22.64 -5.72
C ILE A 43 6.40 -22.11 -5.32
N ASN A 44 5.41 -22.24 -6.22
CA ASN A 44 4.04 -21.88 -5.90
C ASN A 44 3.49 -22.82 -4.82
N MET A 45 2.73 -22.26 -3.89
CA MET A 45 1.98 -23.07 -2.93
C MET A 45 0.96 -23.92 -3.68
N SER A 46 0.77 -25.17 -3.24
CA SER A 46 -0.26 -26.05 -3.79
C SER A 46 -1.65 -25.48 -3.50
N LEU A 47 -2.64 -25.73 -4.37
CA LEU A 47 -4.03 -25.31 -4.16
C LEU A 47 -4.66 -25.92 -2.90
N ASP A 48 -4.16 -27.08 -2.46
CA ASP A 48 -4.64 -27.75 -1.25
C ASP A 48 -3.96 -27.23 0.04
N SER A 49 -3.15 -26.17 -0.05
CA SER A 49 -2.55 -25.55 1.13
C SER A 49 -3.63 -24.94 2.02
N ASP A 50 -3.42 -25.02 3.33
CA ASP A 50 -4.24 -24.39 4.36
C ASP A 50 -4.55 -22.90 4.11
N VAL A 51 -3.60 -22.13 3.58
CA VAL A 51 -3.78 -20.70 3.25
C VAL A 51 -4.80 -20.45 2.13
N PHE A 52 -5.14 -21.46 1.33
CA PHE A 52 -6.16 -21.39 0.27
C PHE A 52 -7.47 -22.08 0.68
N ALA A 53 -7.60 -22.50 1.94
CA ALA A 53 -8.83 -23.12 2.43
C ALA A 53 -10.03 -22.18 2.25
N VAL A 54 -11.10 -22.72 1.67
CA VAL A 54 -12.35 -22.00 1.43
C VAL A 54 -13.09 -21.81 2.76
N PRO A 55 -13.64 -20.60 3.05
CA PRO A 55 -14.45 -20.39 4.24
C PRO A 55 -15.65 -21.33 4.31
N SER A 56 -15.91 -21.89 5.49
CA SER A 56 -17.05 -22.80 5.69
C SER A 56 -18.38 -22.05 5.69
N GLY A 57 -19.41 -22.66 5.10
CA GLY A 57 -20.79 -22.16 5.11
C GLY A 57 -21.29 -21.86 3.71
N TYR A 58 -22.62 -21.88 3.54
CA TYR A 58 -23.24 -21.59 2.24
C TYR A 58 -22.98 -20.14 1.83
N ASN A 59 -22.46 -19.96 0.61
CA ASN A 59 -22.16 -18.66 0.02
C ASN A 59 -21.33 -17.73 0.94
N ALA A 60 -20.42 -18.32 1.72
CA ALA A 60 -19.59 -17.59 2.67
C ALA A 60 -18.68 -16.59 1.93
N PRO A 61 -18.60 -15.31 2.37
CA PRO A 61 -17.68 -14.35 1.79
C PRO A 61 -16.22 -14.82 1.87
N GLN A 62 -15.53 -14.77 0.73
CA GLN A 62 -14.10 -15.08 0.62
C GLN A 62 -13.32 -13.92 0.00
N GLN A 63 -11.98 -13.99 0.05
CA GLN A 63 -11.09 -12.95 -0.51
C GLN A 63 -11.38 -11.54 0.07
N VAL A 64 -11.76 -11.48 1.36
CA VAL A 64 -12.11 -10.23 2.04
C VAL A 64 -10.87 -9.34 2.17
N HIS A 65 -10.97 -8.10 1.73
CA HIS A 65 -9.91 -7.11 1.88
C HIS A 65 -10.49 -5.71 2.12
N ILE A 66 -9.69 -4.87 2.77
CA ILE A 66 -10.05 -3.50 3.09
C ILE A 66 -8.97 -2.54 2.63
N THR A 67 -9.37 -1.34 2.23
CA THR A 67 -8.44 -0.26 1.92
C THR A 67 -9.01 1.09 2.34
N GLN A 68 -8.16 2.11 2.43
CA GLN A 68 -8.57 3.48 2.73
C GLN A 68 -9.53 4.00 1.65
N GLY A 69 -10.67 4.56 2.05
CA GLY A 69 -11.74 4.98 1.13
C GLY A 69 -11.78 6.47 0.80
N ASP A 70 -11.02 7.30 1.51
CA ASP A 70 -11.01 8.75 1.34
C ASP A 70 -9.61 9.33 1.55
N LEU A 71 -9.44 10.60 1.20
CA LEU A 71 -8.15 11.29 1.27
C LEU A 71 -7.56 11.36 2.68
N VAL A 72 -8.40 11.43 3.72
CA VAL A 72 -7.98 11.72 5.09
C VAL A 72 -8.12 10.54 6.05
N GLY A 73 -8.43 9.33 5.55
CA GLY A 73 -8.47 8.11 6.35
C GLY A 73 -9.68 7.98 7.28
N LYS A 74 -10.81 8.63 6.96
CA LYS A 74 -12.06 8.55 7.72
C LYS A 74 -13.04 7.52 7.18
N SER A 75 -12.74 6.89 6.05
CA SER A 75 -13.57 5.88 5.41
C SER A 75 -12.75 4.68 4.95
N VAL A 76 -13.44 3.56 4.78
CA VAL A 76 -12.85 2.28 4.38
C VAL A 76 -13.70 1.69 3.26
N ILE A 77 -13.03 1.22 2.21
CA ILE A 77 -13.63 0.37 1.19
C ILE A 77 -13.49 -1.07 1.67
N VAL A 78 -14.59 -1.81 1.70
CA VAL A 78 -14.63 -3.22 2.09
C VAL A 78 -15.05 -4.01 0.87
N SER A 79 -14.25 -4.99 0.48
CA SER A 79 -14.51 -5.81 -0.71
C SER A 79 -14.35 -7.29 -0.41
N TRP A 80 -15.19 -8.11 -1.04
CA TRP A 80 -15.20 -9.56 -0.91
C TRP A 80 -15.82 -10.22 -2.13
N VAL A 81 -15.70 -11.55 -2.21
CA VAL A 81 -16.27 -12.36 -3.27
C VAL A 81 -17.23 -13.39 -2.67
N THR A 82 -18.38 -13.60 -3.31
CA THR A 82 -19.27 -14.74 -3.08
C THR A 82 -19.31 -15.61 -4.33
N GLU A 83 -19.17 -16.94 -4.20
CA GLU A 83 -19.01 -17.85 -5.34
C GLU A 83 -20.32 -18.51 -5.78
N ASP A 84 -21.22 -18.84 -4.84
CA ASP A 84 -22.42 -19.62 -5.13
C ASP A 84 -23.54 -18.76 -5.74
N GLU A 85 -23.78 -17.58 -5.17
CA GLU A 85 -24.81 -16.65 -5.61
C GLU A 85 -24.47 -15.19 -5.28
N GLN A 86 -25.24 -14.25 -5.85
CA GLN A 86 -24.98 -12.82 -5.74
C GLN A 86 -24.92 -12.33 -4.28
N GLY A 87 -25.72 -12.89 -3.37
CA GLY A 87 -25.74 -12.48 -1.97
C GLY A 87 -26.13 -11.02 -1.74
N SER A 88 -25.80 -10.50 -0.56
CA SER A 88 -26.11 -9.12 -0.14
C SER A 88 -24.86 -8.24 -0.22
N ASN A 89 -24.98 -7.06 -0.82
CA ASN A 89 -23.94 -6.02 -0.89
C ASN A 89 -23.85 -5.13 0.36
N ALA A 90 -24.37 -5.60 1.49
CA ALA A 90 -24.54 -4.79 2.68
C ALA A 90 -23.50 -5.13 3.75
N VAL A 91 -22.75 -4.11 4.21
CA VAL A 91 -21.78 -4.24 5.29
C VAL A 91 -22.40 -3.71 6.58
N ARG A 92 -22.39 -4.55 7.63
CA ARG A 92 -22.83 -4.15 8.97
C ARG A 92 -21.61 -3.84 9.85
N TYR A 93 -21.56 -2.63 10.41
CA TYR A 93 -20.41 -2.16 11.20
C TYR A 93 -20.85 -1.33 12.41
N TRP A 94 -19.99 -1.23 13.42
CA TRP A 94 -20.20 -0.44 14.63
C TRP A 94 -18.86 -0.19 15.33
N SER A 95 -18.78 0.84 16.18
CA SER A 95 -17.61 1.05 17.06
C SER A 95 -17.72 0.14 18.28
N ALA A 96 -16.63 -0.57 18.60
CA ALA A 96 -16.57 -1.48 19.74
C ALA A 96 -16.78 -0.76 21.08
N GLU A 97 -16.25 0.46 21.22
CA GLU A 97 -16.28 1.23 22.47
C GLU A 97 -17.70 1.66 22.88
N ASN A 98 -18.65 1.71 21.95
CA ASN A 98 -20.03 2.15 22.19
C ASN A 98 -21.08 1.08 21.83
N SER A 99 -20.67 -0.19 21.77
CA SER A 99 -21.47 -1.32 21.28
C SER A 99 -22.83 -1.50 21.98
N SER A 100 -22.94 -1.11 23.25
CA SER A 100 -24.18 -1.27 24.05
C SER A 100 -25.20 -0.14 23.85
N LYS A 101 -24.79 1.02 23.31
CA LYS A 101 -25.64 2.22 23.16
C LYS A 101 -25.81 2.67 21.71
N GLN A 102 -24.97 2.23 20.78
CA GLN A 102 -25.07 2.62 19.37
C GLN A 102 -25.79 1.58 18.51
N LYS A 103 -26.62 2.08 17.60
CA LYS A 103 -27.30 1.31 16.56
C LYS A 103 -26.25 0.79 15.57
N LYS A 104 -26.27 -0.53 15.28
CA LYS A 104 -25.45 -1.13 14.23
C LYS A 104 -25.75 -0.44 12.89
N MET A 105 -24.70 0.06 12.24
CA MET A 105 -24.80 0.77 10.97
C MET A 105 -24.78 -0.22 9.80
N LEU A 106 -25.34 0.21 8.68
CA LEU A 106 -25.43 -0.56 7.45
C LEU A 106 -24.99 0.33 6.29
N ALA A 107 -23.97 -0.10 5.56
CA ALA A 107 -23.55 0.48 4.29
C ALA A 107 -23.96 -0.44 3.14
N LYS A 108 -24.36 0.13 2.00
CA LYS A 108 -24.70 -0.62 0.78
C LYS A 108 -23.66 -0.33 -0.30
N GLY A 109 -23.09 -1.38 -0.87
CA GLY A 109 -22.10 -1.32 -1.95
C GLY A 109 -22.71 -1.53 -3.33
N LYS A 110 -21.92 -2.06 -4.26
CA LYS A 110 -22.35 -2.49 -5.60
C LYS A 110 -21.78 -3.87 -5.84
N ILE A 111 -22.40 -4.63 -6.74
CA ILE A 111 -21.90 -5.96 -7.10
C ILE A 111 -21.53 -5.96 -8.57
N VAL A 112 -20.37 -6.49 -8.90
CA VAL A 112 -19.85 -6.59 -10.26
C VAL A 112 -19.34 -8.00 -10.53
N THR A 113 -19.31 -8.38 -11.80
CA THR A 113 -18.71 -9.63 -12.29
C THR A 113 -17.90 -9.32 -13.54
N TYR A 114 -16.90 -10.15 -13.84
CA TYR A 114 -16.12 -10.04 -15.07
C TYR A 114 -15.83 -11.41 -15.67
N ARG A 115 -15.43 -11.40 -16.94
CA ARG A 115 -14.97 -12.58 -17.67
C ARG A 115 -13.59 -12.32 -18.25
N PHE A 116 -12.74 -13.33 -18.24
CA PHE A 116 -11.41 -13.29 -18.85
C PHE A 116 -11.14 -14.62 -19.55
N PHE A 117 -11.11 -14.61 -20.89
CA PHE A 117 -11.07 -15.83 -21.71
C PHE A 117 -12.22 -16.80 -21.34
N ASN A 118 -11.91 -18.02 -20.91
CA ASN A 118 -12.88 -19.02 -20.45
C ASN A 118 -13.18 -18.95 -18.94
N TYR A 119 -12.53 -18.03 -18.21
CA TYR A 119 -12.76 -17.81 -16.79
C TYR A 119 -13.90 -16.81 -16.56
N SER A 120 -14.74 -17.10 -15.57
CA SER A 120 -15.78 -16.21 -15.07
C SER A 120 -15.54 -15.98 -13.58
N SER A 121 -15.57 -14.73 -13.14
CA SER A 121 -15.43 -14.42 -11.71
C SER A 121 -16.67 -14.85 -10.92
N GLY A 122 -16.50 -15.03 -9.61
CA GLY A 122 -17.61 -14.94 -8.66
C GLY A 122 -18.21 -13.53 -8.62
N PHE A 123 -19.10 -13.30 -7.66
CA PHE A 123 -19.76 -12.02 -7.44
C PHE A 123 -18.89 -11.14 -6.52
N ILE A 124 -18.40 -10.02 -7.06
CA ILE A 124 -17.48 -9.12 -6.37
C ILE A 124 -18.27 -7.95 -5.77
N HIS A 125 -18.12 -7.72 -4.48
CA HIS A 125 -18.82 -6.70 -3.69
C HIS A 125 -17.91 -5.51 -3.32
#